data_AF-A0A9D8YX74-F1
#
_entry.id   AF-A0A9D8YX74-F1
#
_cell.length_a   1.000
_cell.length_b   1.000
_cell.length_c   1.000
_cell.angle_alpha   90.00
_cell.angle_beta   90.00
_cell.angle_gamma   90.00
#
_symmetry.space_group_name_H-M   'P 1'
#
loop_
_entity.id
_entity.type
_entity.pdbx_description
1 polymer ?
#
loop_
_entity_poly.entity_id
_entity_poly.type
_entity_poly.pdbx_seq_one_letter_code
_entity_poly.pdbx_strand_id
1 'polypeptide(L)'
;MSFLNGPYRLGALFIAISAALHVFAFIIGGFSADALRLTPVGLVYALLAFGLTRGWRWLAYVAFIAMMIGGTVALGSLWAPSPVPQWWTLAIIAADWLAAAALFAALWRPARKTHATSING
;
A
#
# COMPACT_ATOMS: atom_id res chain seq x y z
N MET A 1 -1.50 -2.59 -23.45
CA MET A 1 -1.57 -2.33 -21.99
C MET A 1 -1.73 -3.67 -21.25
N SER A 2 -0.64 -4.39 -20.99
CA SER A 2 -0.65 -5.74 -20.35
C SER A 2 -0.21 -5.73 -18.88
N PHE A 3 0.04 -4.54 -18.31
CA PHE A 3 0.43 -4.38 -16.90
C PHE A 3 -0.71 -4.67 -15.92
N LEU A 4 -1.90 -5.07 -16.41
CA LEU A 4 -3.15 -5.19 -15.67
C LEU A 4 -3.41 -6.55 -14.97
N ASN A 5 -2.56 -7.56 -15.21
CA ASN A 5 -2.86 -8.96 -14.86
C ASN A 5 -1.91 -9.48 -13.76
N GLY A 6 -2.34 -9.44 -12.50
CA GLY A 6 -1.54 -9.94 -11.38
C GLY A 6 -2.30 -9.91 -10.05
N PRO A 7 -2.04 -10.84 -9.12
CA PRO A 7 -2.81 -10.95 -7.88
C PRO A 7 -2.63 -9.75 -6.95
N TYR A 8 -1.48 -9.07 -6.97
CA TYR A 8 -1.14 -8.01 -6.00
C TYR A 8 -1.42 -6.58 -6.50
N ARG A 9 -2.09 -6.43 -7.64
CA ARG A 9 -2.15 -5.13 -8.34
C ARG A 9 -2.99 -4.08 -7.65
N LEU A 10 -4.12 -4.48 -7.08
CA LEU A 10 -4.94 -3.58 -6.27
C LEU A 10 -4.15 -3.09 -5.05
N GLY A 11 -3.43 -3.98 -4.38
CA GLY A 11 -2.51 -3.62 -3.30
C GLY A 11 -1.44 -2.63 -3.76
N ALA A 12 -0.76 -2.92 -4.88
CA ALA A 12 0.26 -2.03 -5.44
C ALA A 12 -0.30 -0.64 -5.79
N LEU A 13 -1.53 -0.56 -6.33
CA LEU A 13 -2.19 0.70 -6.65
C LEU A 13 -2.43 1.54 -5.40
N PHE A 14 -3.03 0.96 -4.35
CA PHE A 14 -3.29 1.70 -3.11
C PHE A 14 -2.00 2.11 -2.40
N ILE A 15 -0.96 1.26 -2.43
CA ILE A 15 0.37 1.63 -1.90
C ILE A 15 0.97 2.79 -2.70
N ALA A 16 0.83 2.80 -4.03
CA ALA A 16 1.31 3.91 -4.86
C ALA A 16 0.55 5.22 -4.57
N ILE A 17 -0.77 5.13 -4.33
CA ILE A 17 -1.58 6.28 -3.90
C ILE A 17 -1.09 6.77 -2.54
N SER A 18 -0.89 5.87 -1.57
CA SER A 18 -0.34 6.22 -0.25
C SER A 18 1.06 6.85 -0.36
N ALA A 19 1.93 6.31 -1.22
CA ALA A 19 3.25 6.85 -1.49
C ALA A 19 3.18 8.30 -2.00
N ALA A 20 2.28 8.56 -2.96
CA ALA A 20 2.05 9.92 -3.45
C ALA A 20 1.55 10.84 -2.34
N LEU A 21 0.57 10.40 -1.55
CA LEU A 21 0.04 11.19 -0.43
C LEU A 21 1.14 11.56 0.58
N HIS A 22 2.05 10.65 0.89
CA HIS A 22 3.19 10.91 1.78
C HIS A 22 4.18 11.92 1.22
N VAL A 23 4.47 11.87 -0.09
CA VAL A 23 5.37 12.84 -0.75
C VAL A 23 4.72 14.22 -0.84
N PHE A 24 3.45 14.27 -1.25
CA PHE A 24 2.70 15.52 -1.37
C PHE A 24 2.33 16.14 -0.02
N ALA A 25 2.37 15.37 1.08
CA ALA A 25 2.19 15.90 2.42
C ALA A 25 3.19 17.03 2.76
N PHE A 26 4.40 17.02 2.18
CA PHE A 26 5.36 18.11 2.37
C PHE A 26 4.87 19.44 1.80
N ILE A 27 4.25 19.42 0.61
CA ILE A 27 3.68 20.61 -0.03
C ILE A 27 2.44 21.07 0.74
N ILE A 28 1.56 20.13 1.09
CA ILE A 28 0.32 20.41 1.82
C ILE A 28 0.59 20.92 3.24
N GLY A 29 1.61 20.39 3.90
CA GLY A 29 2.06 20.82 5.23
C GLY A 29 2.94 22.07 5.24
N GLY A 30 2.92 22.86 4.16
CA GLY A 30 3.59 24.16 4.08
C GLY A 30 5.12 24.10 4.13
N PHE A 31 5.72 23.04 3.59
CA PHE A 31 7.17 22.83 3.59
C PHE A 31 7.79 22.72 4.99
N SER A 32 7.01 22.32 6.00
CA SER A 32 7.47 22.14 7.37
C SER A 32 8.41 20.92 7.51
N ALA A 33 9.32 20.99 8.48
CA ALA A 33 10.24 19.89 8.79
C ALA A 33 9.50 18.61 9.23
N ASP A 34 8.39 18.74 9.94
CA ASP A 34 7.56 17.60 10.35
C ASP A 34 6.90 16.92 9.14
N ALA A 35 6.41 17.69 8.17
CA ALA A 35 5.85 17.13 6.94
C ALA A 35 6.93 16.49 6.04
N LEU A 36 8.16 16.99 6.06
CA LEU A 36 9.29 16.39 5.33
C LEU A 36 9.60 14.97 5.82
N ARG A 37 9.37 14.66 7.11
CA ARG A 37 9.57 13.32 7.68
C ARG A 37 8.68 12.24 7.05
N LEU A 38 7.58 12.62 6.39
CA LEU A 38 6.69 11.70 5.68
C LEU A 38 7.25 11.30 4.31
N THR A 39 8.15 12.10 3.73
CA THR A 39 8.66 11.85 2.37
C THR A 39 9.48 10.54 2.27
N PRO A 40 10.39 10.20 3.21
CA PRO A 40 11.08 8.91 3.19
C PRO A 40 10.12 7.72 3.25
N VAL A 41 9.01 7.82 4.00
CA VAL A 41 7.97 6.77 4.05
C VAL A 41 7.34 6.59 2.66
N GLY A 42 7.00 7.70 1.99
CA GLY A 42 6.48 7.68 0.63
C GLY A 42 7.44 7.00 -0.36
N LEU A 43 8.74 7.23 -0.25
CA LEU A 43 9.74 6.57 -1.09
C LEU A 43 9.80 5.05 -0.86
N VAL A 44 9.76 4.62 0.41
CA VAL A 44 9.69 3.18 0.74
C VAL A 44 8.42 2.56 0.17
N TYR A 45 7.28 3.25 0.26
CA TYR A 45 6.01 2.75 -0.26
C TYR A 45 6.04 2.67 -1.80
N ALA A 46 6.67 3.63 -2.48
CA ALA A 46 6.86 3.56 -3.93
C ALA A 46 7.70 2.34 -4.34
N LEU A 47 8.76 2.00 -3.59
CA LEU A 47 9.57 0.80 -3.84
C LEU A 47 8.76 -0.49 -3.60
N LEU A 48 7.95 -0.54 -2.55
CA LEU A 48 7.05 -1.66 -2.27
C LEU A 48 6.04 -1.85 -3.41
N ALA A 49 5.39 -0.75 -3.84
CA ALA A 49 4.46 -0.77 -4.97
C ALA A 49 5.13 -1.30 -6.23
N PHE A 50 6.33 -0.81 -6.54
CA PHE A 50 7.12 -1.29 -7.69
C PHE A 50 7.42 -2.80 -7.59
N GLY A 51 7.93 -3.27 -6.45
CA GLY A 51 8.23 -4.70 -6.30
C GLY A 51 6.98 -5.59 -6.37
N LEU A 52 5.82 -5.10 -5.92
CA LEU A 52 4.55 -5.81 -6.06
C LEU A 52 4.11 -5.96 -7.53
N THR A 53 4.44 -4.99 -8.39
CA THR A 53 4.20 -5.13 -9.85
C THR A 53 5.02 -6.26 -10.48
N ARG A 54 6.11 -6.69 -9.84
CA ARG A 54 6.92 -7.85 -10.24
C ARG A 54 6.34 -9.19 -9.78
N GLY A 55 5.26 -9.18 -8.99
CA GLY A 55 4.57 -10.39 -8.54
C GLY A 55 5.26 -11.12 -7.38
N TRP A 56 6.19 -10.47 -6.66
CA TRP A 56 6.93 -11.10 -5.58
C TRP A 56 6.05 -11.35 -4.35
N ARG A 57 5.70 -12.62 -4.11
CA ARG A 57 4.80 -13.02 -3.01
C ARG A 57 5.37 -12.69 -1.63
N TRP A 58 6.66 -12.86 -1.38
CA TRP A 58 7.28 -12.52 -0.09
C TRP A 58 7.15 -11.01 0.20
N LEU A 59 7.32 -10.19 -0.84
CA LEU A 59 7.20 -8.74 -0.72
C LEU A 59 5.75 -8.32 -0.44
N ALA A 60 4.76 -9.07 -0.92
CA ALA A 60 3.37 -8.82 -0.57
C ALA A 60 3.09 -9.00 0.93
N TYR A 61 3.75 -9.94 1.61
CA TYR A 61 3.67 -10.04 3.07
C TYR A 61 4.31 -8.84 3.76
N VAL A 62 5.51 -8.43 3.33
CA VAL A 62 6.20 -7.25 3.88
C VAL A 62 5.34 -5.99 3.69
N ALA A 63 4.82 -5.78 2.48
CA ALA A 63 3.97 -4.65 2.16
C ALA A 63 2.67 -4.67 2.98
N PHE A 64 2.05 -5.84 3.14
CA PHE A 64 0.85 -5.99 3.96
C PHE A 64 1.08 -5.52 5.42
N ILE A 65 2.16 -5.99 6.05
CA ILE A 65 2.50 -5.58 7.42
C ILE A 65 2.85 -4.09 7.48
N ALA A 66 3.62 -3.59 6.50
CA ALA A 66 3.98 -2.17 6.43
C ALA A 66 2.74 -1.26 6.35
N MET A 67 1.73 -1.64 5.56
CA MET A 67 0.49 -0.87 5.43
C MET A 67 -0.35 -0.91 6.71
N MET A 68 -0.40 -2.04 7.41
CA MET A 68 -1.09 -2.11 8.70
C MET A 68 -0.42 -1.20 9.75
N ILE A 69 0.91 -1.23 9.82
CA ILE A 69 1.67 -0.37 10.74
C ILE A 69 1.47 1.10 10.36
N GLY A 70 1.63 1.44 9.07
CA GLY A 70 1.43 2.80 8.54
C GLY A 70 0.05 3.34 8.88
N GLY A 71 -1.01 2.60 8.53
CA GLY A 71 -2.39 2.98 8.80
C GLY A 71 -2.71 3.12 10.29
N THR A 72 -2.11 2.28 11.15
CA THR A 72 -2.29 2.35 12.62
C THR A 72 -1.57 3.55 13.21
N VAL A 73 -0.32 3.82 12.79
CA VAL A 73 0.45 5.00 13.23
C VAL A 73 -0.23 6.28 12.76
N ALA A 74 -0.68 6.34 11.50
CA ALA A 74 -1.41 7.47 10.94
C ALA A 74 -2.72 7.71 11.70
N LEU A 75 -3.47 6.66 12.04
CA LEU A 75 -4.68 6.75 12.85
C LEU A 75 -4.39 7.28 14.26
N GLY A 76 -3.33 6.82 14.91
CA GLY A 76 -2.88 7.33 16.21
C GLY A 76 -2.45 8.81 16.17
N SER A 77 -1.99 9.28 15.02
CA SER A 77 -1.58 10.68 14.81
C SER A 77 -2.72 11.63 14.43
N LEU A 78 -3.93 11.12 14.18
CA LEU A 78 -5.04 11.91 13.61
C LEU A 78 -5.43 13.13 14.45
N TRP A 79 -5.30 13.01 15.77
CA TRP A 79 -5.63 14.06 16.74
C TRP A 79 -4.40 14.78 17.30
N ALA A 80 -3.20 14.41 16.86
CA ALA A 80 -1.97 15.09 17.25
C ALA A 80 -1.86 16.44 16.52
N PRO A 81 -1.25 17.46 17.15
CA PRO A 81 -0.88 18.69 16.45
C PRO A 81 0.01 18.35 15.25
N SER A 82 -0.43 18.70 14.05
CA SER A 82 0.27 18.42 12.80
C SER A 82 0.11 19.57 11.83
N PRO A 83 1.17 19.93 11.07
CA PRO A 83 1.06 20.90 9.98
C PRO A 83 0.25 20.36 8.78
N VAL A 84 0.02 19.05 8.73
CA VAL A 84 -0.78 18.40 7.67
C VAL A 84 -2.26 18.39 8.09
N PRO A 85 -3.19 18.85 7.23
CA PRO A 85 -4.62 18.81 7.53
C PRO A 85 -5.15 17.40 7.79
N GLN A 86 -6.10 17.27 8.72
CA GLN A 86 -6.67 15.97 9.12
C GLN A 86 -7.25 15.17 7.95
N TRP A 87 -7.89 15.83 6.99
CA TRP A 87 -8.47 15.15 5.82
C TRP A 87 -7.39 14.48 4.95
N TRP A 88 -6.16 15.00 4.94
CA TRP A 88 -5.04 14.40 4.24
C TRP A 88 -4.55 13.15 4.96
N THR A 89 -4.45 13.21 6.29
CA THR A 89 -4.14 12.06 7.13
C THR A 89 -5.21 10.98 6.98
N LEU A 90 -6.50 11.33 6.90
CA LEU A 90 -7.58 10.37 6.60
C LEU A 90 -7.42 9.71 5.24
N ALA A 91 -6.96 10.45 4.22
CA ALA A 91 -6.69 9.87 2.90
C ALA A 91 -5.53 8.86 2.96
N ILE A 92 -4.47 9.15 3.73
CA ILE A 92 -3.36 8.21 3.97
C ILE A 92 -3.87 6.95 4.67
N ILE A 93 -4.63 7.11 5.77
CA ILE A 93 -5.23 6.00 6.53
C ILE A 93 -6.08 5.12 5.60
N ALA A 94 -6.96 5.74 4.80
CA ALA A 94 -7.81 5.02 3.86
C ALA A 94 -6.99 4.24 2.82
N ALA A 95 -5.96 4.86 2.24
CA ALA A 95 -5.10 4.21 1.26
C ALA A 95 -4.34 3.01 1.87
N ASP A 96 -3.80 3.16 3.07
CA ASP A 96 -3.07 2.09 3.78
C ASP A 96 -3.98 0.91 4.11
N TRP A 97 -5.18 1.15 4.65
CA TRP A 97 -6.12 0.08 4.97
C TRP A 97 -6.70 -0.60 3.73
N LEU A 98 -6.97 0.14 2.65
CA LEU A 98 -7.39 -0.44 1.38
C LEU A 98 -6.27 -1.29 0.75
N ALA A 99 -5.02 -0.85 0.84
CA ALA A 99 -3.87 -1.64 0.42
C ALA A 99 -3.74 -2.93 1.23
N ALA A 100 -3.84 -2.84 2.56
CA ALA A 100 -3.77 -3.99 3.45
C ALA A 100 -4.89 -5.00 3.15
N ALA A 101 -6.13 -4.55 3.00
CA ALA A 101 -7.27 -5.40 2.66
C ALA A 101 -7.09 -6.08 1.30
N ALA A 102 -6.63 -5.34 0.29
CA ALA A 102 -6.38 -5.89 -1.05
C ALA A 102 -5.26 -6.94 -1.04
N LEU A 103 -4.17 -6.69 -0.32
CA LEU A 103 -3.07 -7.64 -0.18
C LEU A 103 -3.49 -8.88 0.62
N PHE A 104 -4.30 -8.72 1.67
CA PHE A 104 -4.87 -9.83 2.41
C PHE A 104 -5.71 -10.73 1.50
N ALA A 105 -6.65 -10.15 0.75
CA ALA A 105 -7.46 -10.92 -0.20
C ALA A 105 -6.60 -11.64 -1.25
N ALA A 106 -5.52 -11.01 -1.73
CA ALA A 106 -4.62 -11.59 -2.71
C ALA A 106 -3.73 -12.72 -2.15
N LEU A 107 -3.23 -12.57 -0.93
CA LEU A 107 -2.32 -13.52 -0.29
C LEU A 107 -3.04 -14.79 0.16
N TRP A 108 -4.26 -14.68 0.65
CA TRP A 108 -5.05 -15.79 1.19
C TRP A 108 -6.05 -16.40 0.19
N ARG A 109 -6.04 -15.97 -1.07
CA ARG A 109 -6.83 -16.62 -2.12
C ARG A 109 -6.39 -18.08 -2.31
N PRO A 110 -7.30 -19.07 -2.25
CA PRO A 110 -6.98 -20.46 -2.54
C PRO A 110 -6.44 -20.62 -3.97
N ALA A 111 -5.40 -21.43 -4.14
CA ALA A 111 -4.97 -21.84 -5.47
C ALA A 111 -6.13 -22.59 -6.15
N ARG A 112 -6.51 -22.16 -7.37
CA ARG A 112 -7.51 -22.89 -8.16
C ARG A 112 -6.95 -24.30 -8.42
N LYS A 113 -7.65 -25.33 -7.94
CA LYS A 113 -7.36 -26.71 -8.32
C LYS A 113 -7.68 -26.86 -9.79
N THR A 114 -6.66 -26.91 -10.65
CA THR A 114 -6.83 -27.39 -12.02
C THR A 114 -7.20 -28.87 -11.93
N HIS A 115 -8.44 -29.21 -12.28
CA HIS A 115 -8.83 -30.60 -12.51
C HIS A 115 -7.97 -31.13 -13.66
N ALA A 116 -6.94 -31.90 -13.34
CA ALA A 116 -6.22 -32.69 -14.32
C ALA A 116 -7.14 -33.84 -14.72
N THR A 117 -7.80 -33.71 -15.86
CA THR A 117 -8.48 -34.82 -16.52
C THR A 117 -7.40 -35.83 -16.91
N SER A 118 -7.30 -36.94 -16.16
CA SER A 118 -6.47 -38.06 -16.56
C SER A 118 -7.09 -38.70 -17.79
N ILE A 119 -6.49 -38.47 -18.96
CA ILE A 119 -6.75 -39.25 -20.16
C ILE A 119 -5.64 -40.30 -20.25
N ASN A 120 -5.88 -41.44 -19.61
CA ASN A 120 -5.20 -42.69 -19.91
C ASN A 120 -5.94 -43.32 -21.11
N GLY A 121 -5.20 -43.55 -22.20
CA GLY A 121 -5.55 -44.41 -23.31
C GLY A 121 -4.30 -45.17 -23.72
#